data_AF-A0A2D5F756-F1
#
_entry.id   AF-A0A2D5F756-F1
#
_cell.length_a   1.000
_cell.length_b   1.000
_cell.length_c   1.000
_cell.angle_alpha   90.00
_cell.angle_beta   90.00
_cell.angle_gamma   90.00
#
_symmetry.space_group_name_H-M   'P 1'
#
loop_
_entity.id
_entity.type
_entity.pdbx_description
1 polymer ?
#
loop_
_entity_poly.entity_id
_entity_poly.type
_entity_poly.pdbx_seq_one_letter_code
_entity_poly.pdbx_strand_id
1 'polypeptide(L)'
;MSDSRANSKSRIVPPAPLPYVSRRALRRVKDRIDPPSSCPYCDGPVALVENSEIYNGRSYGDWPYAYLCAPCDAYVGLHPHTDLPLGTLANRELRSVRSQAKVAWQAVSRARGWDRSLAYQWLASEMGIPAAECHFGHFNLERALAAREICESAT
;
A
#
# COMPACT_ATOMS: atom_id res chain seq x y z
N MET A 1 -7.41 8.62 -9.32
CA MET A 1 -7.33 9.06 -10.74
C MET A 1 -6.44 8.08 -11.49
N SER A 2 -6.74 7.75 -12.75
CA SER A 2 -5.91 6.84 -13.53
C SER A 2 -4.55 7.47 -13.89
N ASP A 3 -3.51 6.64 -14.00
CA ASP A 3 -2.19 7.11 -14.42
C ASP A 3 -2.20 7.51 -15.91
N SER A 4 -1.90 8.77 -16.22
CA SER A 4 -1.92 9.29 -17.59
C SER A 4 -0.91 8.58 -18.50
N ARG A 5 0.21 8.08 -17.95
CA ARG A 5 1.23 7.31 -18.69
C ARG A 5 0.64 6.00 -19.23
N ALA A 6 -0.40 5.47 -18.59
CA ALA A 6 -1.05 4.24 -18.98
C ALA A 6 -1.74 4.31 -20.37
N ASN A 7 -2.08 5.53 -20.82
CA ASN A 7 -2.72 5.81 -22.12
C ASN A 7 -1.83 6.64 -23.06
N SER A 8 -0.64 7.05 -22.62
CA SER A 8 0.28 7.86 -23.42
C SER A 8 1.04 7.00 -24.44
N LYS A 9 1.24 7.57 -25.63
CA LYS A 9 2.10 7.01 -26.69
C LYS A 9 3.60 7.18 -26.37
N SER A 10 3.95 8.16 -25.55
CA SER A 10 5.35 8.45 -25.18
C SER A 10 5.97 7.27 -24.44
N ARG A 11 7.22 6.93 -24.78
CA ARG A 11 7.98 5.86 -24.11
C ARG A 11 8.09 6.17 -22.61
N ILE A 12 7.76 5.19 -21.78
CA ILE A 12 7.97 5.28 -20.33
C ILE A 12 9.41 4.88 -20.05
N VAL A 13 10.15 5.78 -19.42
CA VAL A 13 11.48 5.49 -18.87
C VAL A 13 11.26 5.01 -17.44
N PRO A 14 11.55 3.74 -17.10
CA PRO A 14 11.39 3.27 -15.73
C PRO A 14 12.41 3.95 -14.82
N PRO A 15 12.02 4.43 -13.63
CA PRO A 15 12.99 4.89 -12.66
C PRO A 15 13.85 3.71 -12.18
N ALA A 16 15.17 3.91 -12.08
CA ALA A 16 16.05 2.90 -11.50
C ALA A 16 15.62 2.60 -10.04
N PRO A 17 15.73 1.34 -9.57
CA PRO A 17 16.27 0.16 -10.23
C PRO A 17 15.24 -0.66 -11.04
N LEU A 18 14.06 -0.11 -11.35
CA LEU A 18 13.03 -0.87 -12.05
C LEU A 18 13.47 -1.25 -13.47
N PRO A 19 13.28 -2.51 -13.89
CA PRO A 19 13.64 -2.95 -15.23
C PRO A 19 12.65 -2.41 -16.28
N TYR A 20 11.39 -2.18 -15.88
CA TYR A 20 10.34 -1.63 -16.73
C TYR A 20 9.15 -1.13 -15.90
N VAL A 21 8.26 -0.40 -16.57
CA VAL A 21 6.93 -0.03 -16.07
C VAL A 21 5.89 -0.38 -17.13
N SER A 22 4.91 -1.20 -16.76
CA SER A 22 3.88 -1.71 -17.68
C SER A 22 2.65 -0.83 -17.74
N ARG A 23 2.32 -0.29 -18.92
CA ARG A 23 1.07 0.46 -19.14
C ARG A 23 -0.18 -0.36 -18.78
N ARG A 24 -0.19 -1.66 -19.07
CA ARG A 24 -1.30 -2.55 -18.71
C ARG A 24 -1.44 -2.65 -17.19
N ALA A 25 -0.34 -2.69 -16.46
CA ALA A 25 -0.37 -2.72 -15.01
C ALA A 25 -0.83 -1.37 -14.42
N LEU A 26 -0.33 -0.25 -14.95
CA LEU A 26 -0.76 1.08 -14.54
C LEU A 26 -2.28 1.28 -14.68
N ARG A 27 -2.91 0.77 -15.75
CA ARG A 27 -4.38 0.85 -15.92
C ARG A 27 -5.18 0.13 -14.84
N ARG A 28 -4.59 -0.84 -14.13
CA ARG A 28 -5.30 -1.61 -13.09
C ARG A 28 -5.30 -0.91 -11.73
N VAL A 29 -4.38 0.04 -11.52
CA VAL A 29 -4.29 0.80 -10.27
C VAL A 29 -5.32 1.92 -10.31
N LYS A 30 -6.40 1.78 -9.52
CA LYS A 30 -7.53 2.73 -9.50
C LYS A 30 -7.35 3.78 -8.41
N ASP A 31 -6.88 3.32 -7.28
CA ASP A 31 -6.61 3.99 -6.01
C ASP A 31 -5.16 4.49 -5.95
N ARG A 32 -4.70 5.11 -7.04
CA ARG A 32 -3.33 5.61 -7.20
C ARG A 32 -2.97 6.60 -6.09
N ILE A 33 -1.82 6.35 -5.46
CA ILE A 33 -1.03 7.31 -4.69
C ILE A 33 0.23 7.62 -5.50
N ASP A 34 0.67 8.87 -5.48
CA ASP A 34 1.90 9.26 -6.15
C ASP A 34 3.14 8.78 -5.39
N PRO A 35 4.22 8.43 -6.09
CA PRO A 35 5.52 8.18 -5.48
C PRO A 35 5.90 9.27 -4.46
N PRO A 36 6.25 8.91 -3.21
CA PRO A 36 6.63 9.89 -2.20
C PRO A 36 7.97 10.55 -2.56
N SER A 37 8.01 11.88 -2.49
CA SER A 37 9.24 12.67 -2.67
C SER A 37 10.00 12.94 -1.37
N SER A 38 9.30 12.89 -0.22
CA SER A 38 9.87 13.05 1.11
C SER A 38 9.19 12.13 2.13
N CYS A 39 9.90 11.82 3.21
CA CYS A 39 9.36 11.01 4.29
C CYS A 39 8.45 11.85 5.21
N PRO A 40 7.19 11.45 5.47
CA PRO A 40 6.29 12.22 6.33
C PRO A 40 6.63 12.15 7.83
N TYR A 41 7.62 11.34 8.21
CA TYR A 41 8.00 11.11 9.60
C TYR A 41 9.26 11.89 10.03
N CYS A 42 10.18 12.14 9.09
CA CYS A 42 11.48 12.72 9.41
C CYS A 42 11.99 13.70 8.35
N ASP A 43 11.13 14.06 7.38
CA ASP A 43 11.45 14.91 6.22
C ASP A 43 12.66 14.46 5.39
N GLY A 44 13.11 13.22 5.60
CA GLY A 44 14.27 12.63 4.96
C GLY A 44 14.01 12.20 3.52
N PRO A 45 15.09 11.90 2.77
CA PRO A 45 15.00 11.43 1.40
C PRO A 45 14.34 10.05 1.31
N VAL A 46 13.60 9.84 0.22
CA VAL A 46 12.97 8.55 -0.09
C VAL A 46 13.54 8.04 -1.41
N ALA A 47 14.09 6.83 -1.40
CA ALA A 47 14.68 6.20 -2.56
C ALA A 47 13.83 5.01 -3.03
N LEU A 48 13.77 4.80 -4.35
CA LEU A 48 13.26 3.57 -4.92
C LEU A 48 14.36 2.50 -4.88
N VAL A 49 14.10 1.37 -4.23
CA VAL A 49 15.09 0.32 -3.97
C VAL A 49 14.52 -1.06 -4.29
N GLU A 50 15.41 -2.04 -4.45
CA GLU A 50 15.03 -3.45 -4.29
C GLU A 50 14.79 -3.73 -2.79
N ASN A 51 13.82 -4.57 -2.45
CA ASN A 51 13.46 -4.84 -1.06
C ASN A 51 14.51 -5.69 -0.30
N SER A 52 15.52 -6.21 -0.98
CA SER A 52 16.71 -6.81 -0.36
C SER A 52 17.39 -5.83 0.61
N GLU A 53 17.38 -4.53 0.31
CA GLU A 53 17.88 -3.45 1.19
C GLU A 53 17.12 -3.37 2.52
N ILE A 54 15.84 -3.78 2.52
CA ILE A 54 14.97 -3.79 3.71
C ILE A 54 15.15 -5.11 4.47
N TYR A 55 15.40 -6.21 3.77
CA TYR A 55 15.39 -7.56 4.31
C TYR A 55 16.77 -8.23 4.30
N ASN A 56 17.81 -7.49 4.71
CA ASN A 56 19.17 -8.01 4.95
C ASN A 56 19.74 -8.79 3.76
N GLY A 57 19.59 -8.26 2.54
CA GLY A 57 20.10 -8.85 1.31
C GLY A 57 19.21 -9.91 0.68
N ARG A 58 18.03 -10.22 1.26
CA ARG A 58 17.10 -11.20 0.69
C ARG A 58 15.94 -10.54 -0.05
N SER A 59 15.79 -10.87 -1.32
CA SER A 59 14.68 -10.39 -2.15
C SER A 59 13.41 -11.22 -1.94
N TYR A 60 12.25 -10.56 -1.92
CA TYR A 60 10.94 -11.19 -1.73
C TYR A 60 9.92 -10.76 -2.78
N GLY A 61 9.21 -11.73 -3.36
CA GLY A 61 8.13 -11.53 -4.34
C GLY A 61 8.61 -11.28 -5.77
N ASP A 62 7.69 -11.36 -6.73
CA ASP A 62 8.01 -11.25 -8.17
C ASP A 62 8.24 -9.82 -8.66
N TRP A 63 7.88 -8.83 -7.83
CA TRP A 63 8.15 -7.41 -8.07
C TRP A 63 8.74 -6.79 -6.80
N PRO A 64 10.02 -7.11 -6.49
CA PRO A 64 10.61 -6.91 -5.17
C PRO A 64 11.11 -5.48 -4.98
N TYR A 65 10.28 -4.47 -5.25
CA TYR A 65 10.67 -3.06 -5.19
C TYR A 65 9.84 -2.29 -4.17
N ALA A 66 10.46 -1.26 -3.58
CA ALA A 66 9.84 -0.42 -2.57
C ALA A 66 10.41 1.00 -2.61
N TYR A 67 9.60 1.96 -2.17
CA TYR A 67 10.11 3.25 -1.72
C TYR A 67 10.54 3.14 -0.26
N LEU A 68 11.77 3.55 0.04
CA LEU A 68 12.39 3.43 1.36
C LEU A 68 12.96 4.77 1.81
N CYS A 69 12.60 5.19 3.02
CA CYS A 69 13.33 6.17 3.81
C CYS A 69 14.28 5.41 4.75
N ALA A 70 15.56 5.32 4.37
CA ALA A 70 16.57 4.65 5.19
C ALA A 70 16.75 5.29 6.59
N PRO A 71 16.72 6.64 6.75
CA PRO A 71 16.90 7.26 8.07
C PRO A 71 15.92 6.83 9.16
N CYS A 72 14.68 6.49 8.81
CA CYS A 72 13.64 6.15 9.79
C CYS A 72 12.95 4.81 9.54
N ASP A 73 13.52 3.98 8.65
CA ASP A 73 12.99 2.66 8.29
C ASP A 73 11.52 2.68 7.83
N ALA A 74 11.04 3.80 7.27
CA ALA A 74 9.70 3.87 6.68
C ALA A 74 9.77 3.40 5.24
N TYR A 75 8.86 2.52 4.82
CA TYR A 75 8.84 2.04 3.44
C TYR A 75 7.43 1.70 2.97
N VAL A 76 7.28 1.58 1.65
CA VAL A 76 6.07 1.09 0.98
C VAL A 76 6.45 0.31 -0.28
N GLY A 77 5.91 -0.89 -0.44
CA GLY A 77 6.10 -1.70 -1.65
C GLY A 77 5.32 -1.14 -2.85
N LEU A 78 5.57 -1.70 -4.04
CA LEU A 78 4.93 -1.27 -5.28
C LEU A 78 3.84 -2.23 -5.77
N HIS A 79 2.86 -1.71 -6.51
CA HIS A 79 2.00 -2.54 -7.32
C HIS A 79 2.84 -3.27 -8.39
N PRO A 80 2.60 -4.58 -8.64
CA PRO A 80 3.40 -5.35 -9.57
C PRO A 80 3.49 -4.73 -10.97
N HIS A 81 4.71 -4.69 -11.51
CA HIS A 81 5.04 -4.13 -12.83
C HIS A 81 4.82 -2.63 -12.97
N THR A 82 4.78 -1.90 -11.85
CA THR A 82 4.64 -0.44 -11.82
C THR A 82 5.67 0.18 -10.89
N ASP A 83 5.76 1.50 -10.95
CA ASP A 83 6.40 2.36 -9.96
C ASP A 83 5.38 2.97 -8.97
N LEU A 84 4.13 2.50 -8.96
CA LEU A 84 3.10 3.06 -8.10
C LEU A 84 3.11 2.34 -6.73
N PRO A 85 3.14 3.08 -5.61
CA PRO A 85 3.14 2.49 -4.28
C PRO A 85 1.80 1.81 -3.95
N LEU A 86 1.85 0.73 -3.16
CA LEU A 86 0.68 0.00 -2.64
C LEU A 86 -0.14 0.79 -1.60
N GLY A 87 0.35 1.97 -1.21
CA GLY A 87 -0.17 2.77 -0.11
C GLY A 87 0.72 3.96 0.20
N THR A 88 0.59 4.50 1.40
CA THR A 88 1.52 5.52 1.92
C THR A 88 2.76 4.85 2.52
N LEU A 89 3.87 5.61 2.61
CA LEU A 89 4.99 5.25 3.48
C LEU A 89 4.48 4.92 4.88
N ALA A 90 5.01 3.83 5.43
CA ALA A 90 4.67 3.39 6.77
C ALA A 90 5.93 3.08 7.54
N ASN A 91 6.08 3.70 8.72
CA ASN A 91 7.08 3.31 9.70
C ASN A 91 6.73 1.94 10.32
N ARG A 92 7.62 1.40 11.16
CA ARG A 92 7.46 0.08 11.79
C ARG A 92 6.13 -0.07 12.55
N GLU A 93 5.76 0.94 13.32
CA GLU A 93 4.52 0.95 14.08
C GLU A 93 3.29 0.86 13.17
N LEU A 94 3.20 1.74 12.17
CA LEU A 94 2.06 1.74 11.25
C LEU A 94 1.96 0.44 10.45
N ARG A 95 3.09 -0.13 10.01
CA ARG A 95 3.11 -1.44 9.34
C ARG A 95 2.54 -2.53 10.25
N SER A 96 2.93 -2.55 11.52
CA SER A 96 2.45 -3.51 12.50
C SER A 96 0.93 -3.40 12.70
N VAL A 97 0.43 -2.18 12.94
CA VAL A 97 -1.01 -1.96 13.16
C VAL A 97 -1.83 -2.28 11.92
N ARG A 98 -1.41 -1.84 10.72
CA ARG A 98 -2.09 -2.20 9.46
C ARG A 98 -2.15 -3.70 9.25
N SER A 99 -1.08 -4.44 9.59
CA SER A 99 -1.04 -5.89 9.49
C SER A 99 -2.04 -6.55 10.44
N GLN A 100 -2.07 -6.14 11.71
CA GLN A 100 -3.00 -6.66 12.72
C GLN A 100 -4.46 -6.37 12.35
N ALA A 101 -4.76 -5.12 11.98
CA ALA A 101 -6.10 -4.72 11.54
C ALA A 101 -6.58 -5.55 10.34
N LYS A 102 -5.69 -5.80 9.38
CA LYS A 102 -5.99 -6.64 8.22
C LYS A 102 -6.25 -8.10 8.61
N VAL A 103 -5.51 -8.65 9.57
CA VAL A 103 -5.73 -10.02 10.07
C VAL A 103 -7.09 -10.12 10.76
N ALA A 104 -7.44 -9.19 11.63
CA ALA A 104 -8.76 -9.14 12.28
C ALA A 104 -9.89 -9.01 11.25
N TRP A 105 -9.75 -8.10 10.28
CA TRP A 105 -10.70 -7.95 9.18
C TRP A 105 -10.86 -9.23 8.34
N GLN A 106 -9.77 -9.94 8.05
CA GLN A 106 -9.82 -11.23 7.36
C GLN A 106 -10.55 -12.30 8.20
N ALA A 107 -10.44 -12.26 9.53
CA ALA A 107 -11.18 -13.16 10.41
C ALA A 107 -12.70 -12.90 10.31
N VAL A 108 -13.13 -11.65 10.44
CA VAL A 108 -14.54 -11.26 10.28
C VAL A 108 -15.08 -11.66 8.90
N SER A 109 -14.34 -11.33 7.83
CA SER A 109 -14.72 -11.68 6.46
C SER A 109 -14.92 -13.18 6.27
N ARG A 110 -14.02 -14.01 6.82
CA ARG A 110 -14.12 -15.48 6.74
C ARG A 110 -15.29 -16.00 7.57
N ALA A 111 -15.47 -15.53 8.80
CA ALA A 111 -16.55 -15.94 9.68
C ALA A 111 -17.93 -15.67 9.07
N ARG A 112 -18.06 -14.56 8.32
CA ARG A 112 -19.30 -14.17 7.64
C ARG A 112 -19.45 -14.70 6.22
N GLY A 113 -18.44 -15.42 5.69
CA GLY A 113 -18.46 -15.94 4.31
C GLY A 113 -18.48 -14.84 3.24
N TRP A 114 -17.94 -13.66 3.56
CA TRP A 114 -17.94 -12.52 2.65
C TRP A 114 -16.79 -12.56 1.67
N ASP A 115 -17.06 -12.11 0.44
CA ASP A 115 -15.99 -11.76 -0.49
C ASP A 115 -15.27 -10.47 -0.07
N ARG A 116 -14.15 -10.18 -0.74
CA ARG A 116 -13.32 -9.00 -0.46
C ARG A 116 -14.12 -7.69 -0.63
N SER A 117 -15.01 -7.60 -1.61
CA SER A 117 -15.76 -6.39 -1.90
C SER A 117 -16.73 -6.08 -0.77
N LEU A 118 -17.50 -7.08 -0.35
CA LEU A 118 -18.48 -6.96 0.74
C LEU A 118 -17.79 -6.68 2.07
N ALA A 119 -16.65 -7.33 2.35
CA ALA A 119 -15.89 -7.09 3.57
C ALA A 119 -15.31 -5.67 3.65
N TYR A 120 -14.91 -5.05 2.53
CA TYR A 120 -14.50 -3.63 2.52
C TYR A 120 -15.70 -2.68 2.63
N GLN A 121 -16.83 -2.99 1.98
CA GLN A 121 -18.05 -2.19 2.11
C GLN A 121 -18.52 -2.14 3.56
N TRP A 122 -18.51 -3.28 4.25
CA TRP A 122 -18.83 -3.35 5.67
C TRP A 122 -17.87 -2.49 6.51
N LEU A 123 -16.55 -2.71 6.38
CA LEU A 123 -15.58 -1.96 7.18
C LEU A 123 -15.68 -0.45 6.93
N ALA A 124 -15.88 -0.04 5.68
CA ALA A 124 -16.08 1.37 5.34
C ALA A 124 -17.33 1.96 6.02
N SER A 125 -18.43 1.19 6.05
CA SER A 125 -19.66 1.58 6.72
C SER A 125 -19.47 1.75 8.23
N GLU A 126 -18.81 0.80 8.89
CA GLU A 126 -18.52 0.88 10.35
C GLU A 126 -17.59 2.05 10.68
N MET A 127 -16.62 2.31 9.81
CA MET A 127 -15.69 3.44 9.97
C MET A 127 -16.30 4.79 9.58
N GLY A 128 -17.50 4.82 8.97
CA GLY A 128 -18.13 6.03 8.48
C GLY A 128 -17.35 6.74 7.36
N ILE A 129 -16.61 6.00 6.53
CA ILE A 129 -15.80 6.55 5.43
C ILE A 129 -16.27 6.05 4.06
N PRO A 130 -15.99 6.76 2.95
CA PRO A 130 -16.26 6.25 1.62
C PRO A 130 -15.50 4.94 1.36
N ALA A 131 -16.15 3.97 0.71
CA ALA A 131 -15.53 2.67 0.40
C ALA A 131 -14.25 2.81 -0.44
N ALA A 132 -14.16 3.84 -1.29
CA ALA A 132 -12.96 4.16 -2.07
C ALA A 132 -11.75 4.59 -1.23
N GLU A 133 -11.97 5.06 0.00
CA GLU A 133 -10.92 5.44 0.95
C GLU A 133 -10.58 4.31 1.94
N CYS A 134 -11.39 3.26 1.99
CA CYS A 134 -11.24 2.14 2.91
C CYS A 134 -10.21 1.13 2.40
N HIS A 135 -8.94 1.51 2.41
CA HIS A 135 -7.84 0.65 2.02
C HIS A 135 -6.74 0.66 3.10
N PHE A 136 -6.35 -0.51 3.61
CA PHE A 136 -5.36 -0.60 4.69
C PHE A 136 -4.02 0.06 4.33
N GLY A 137 -3.62 0.07 3.05
CA GLY A 137 -2.42 0.77 2.60
C GLY A 137 -2.51 2.30 2.73
N HIS A 138 -3.71 2.86 2.89
CA HIS A 138 -3.97 4.30 2.95
C HIS A 138 -4.22 4.79 4.38
N PHE A 139 -4.48 3.89 5.32
CA PHE A 139 -4.80 4.25 6.70
C PHE A 139 -3.59 4.84 7.42
N ASN A 140 -3.73 6.01 8.01
CA ASN A 140 -2.80 6.47 9.04
C ASN A 140 -2.93 5.60 10.31
N LEU A 141 -2.15 5.91 11.34
CA LEU A 141 -2.14 5.13 12.58
C LEU A 141 -3.53 5.08 13.24
N GLU A 142 -4.19 6.23 13.36
CA GLU A 142 -5.52 6.37 13.94
C GLU A 142 -6.56 5.51 13.20
N ARG A 143 -6.68 5.65 11.87
CA ARG A 143 -7.62 4.85 11.06
C ARG A 143 -7.31 3.35 11.13
N ALA A 144 -6.03 2.97 11.20
CA ALA A 144 -5.64 1.57 11.30
C ALA A 144 -5.99 0.98 12.68
N LEU A 145 -5.84 1.75 13.76
CA LEU A 145 -6.26 1.35 15.10
C LEU A 145 -7.80 1.22 15.19
N ALA A 146 -8.53 2.21 14.69
CA ALA A 146 -10.00 2.16 14.66
C ALA A 146 -10.52 0.96 13.84
N ALA A 147 -9.93 0.70 12.67
CA ALA A 147 -10.29 -0.46 11.86
C ALA A 147 -10.02 -1.79 12.60
N ARG A 148 -8.92 -1.88 13.36
CA ARG A 148 -8.62 -3.06 14.16
C ARG A 148 -9.67 -3.28 15.25
N GLU A 149 -9.99 -2.24 16.02
CA GLU A 149 -10.96 -2.29 17.12
C GLU A 149 -12.37 -2.70 16.63
N ILE A 150 -12.82 -2.12 15.51
CA ILE A 150 -14.08 -2.50 14.86
C ILE A 150 -14.08 -4.00 14.52
N CYS A 151 -12.99 -4.50 13.93
CA CYS A 151 -12.91 -5.91 13.52
C CYS A 151 -12.82 -6.87 14.72
N GLU A 152 -12.08 -6.51 15.75
CA GLU A 152 -11.94 -7.30 16.98
C GLU A 152 -13.27 -7.36 17.75
N SER A 153 -14.08 -6.30 17.70
CA SER A 153 -15.42 -6.27 18.32
C SER A 153 -16.50 -7.01 17.51
N ALA A 154 -16.21 -7.33 16.24
CA ALA A 154 -17.15 -7.96 15.31
C ALA A 154 -16.88 -9.45 15.04
N THR A 155 -15.86 -10.01 15.70
CA THR A 155 -15.46 -11.43 15.65
C THR A 155 -16.10 -12.19 16.80
#